data_AF-A0A946H495-F1
#
_entry.id   AF-A0A946H495-F1
#
_cell.length_a   1.000
_cell.length_b   1.000
_cell.length_c   1.000
_cell.angle_alpha   90.00
_cell.angle_beta   90.00
_cell.angle_gamma   90.00
#
_symmetry.space_group_name_H-M   'P 1'
#
loop_
_entity.id
_entity.type
_entity.pdbx_description
1 polymer ?
#
loop_
_entity_poly.entity_id
_entity_poly.type
_entity_poly.pdbx_seq_one_letter_code
_entity_poly.pdbx_strand_id
1 'polypeptide(L)' 'MAGIPAEELGELFPEVSERSDTCKFRNCTHDHEPGCGVQAAVAAGEIAQIRYETYIRLLHEEG' A
#
# COMPACT_ATOMS: atom_id res chain seq x y z
N MET A 1 18.34 -12.60 4.85
CA MET A 1 16.88 -12.53 4.95
C MET A 1 16.43 -11.67 3.79
N ALA A 2 15.65 -12.24 2.87
CA ALA A 2 15.18 -11.52 1.69
C ALA A 2 14.06 -10.59 2.14
N GLY A 3 14.17 -9.29 1.82
CA GLY A 3 13.09 -8.34 2.06
C GLY A 3 11.85 -8.74 1.26
N ILE A 4 10.67 -8.52 1.84
CA ILE A 4 9.40 -8.83 1.20
C ILE A 4 9.16 -7.77 0.10
N PRO A 5 8.96 -8.16 -1.17
CA PRO A 5 8.68 -7.21 -2.24
C PRO A 5 7.33 -6.51 -1.99
N ALA A 6 7.19 -5.26 -2.45
CA ALA A 6 5.99 -4.44 -2.25
C ALA A 6 4.68 -5.14 -2.66
N GLU A 7 4.75 -5.99 -3.69
CA GLU A 7 3.63 -6.81 -4.19
C GLU A 7 3.21 -7.88 -3.16
N GLU A 8 4.15 -8.67 -2.63
CA GLU A 8 3.87 -9.63 -1.56
C GLU A 8 3.42 -8.93 -0.26
N LEU A 9 4.02 -7.78 0.07
CA LEU A 9 3.58 -6.99 1.22
C LEU A 9 2.13 -6.52 1.04
N GLY A 10 1.75 -6.10 -0.16
CA GLY A 10 0.37 -5.74 -0.50
C GLY A 10 -0.60 -6.89 -0.30
N GLU A 11 -0.20 -8.12 -0.63
CA GLU A 11 -1.03 -9.33 -0.42
C GLU A 11 -1.27 -9.64 1.07
N LEU A 12 -0.36 -9.24 1.96
CA LEU A 12 -0.53 -9.40 3.42
C LEU A 12 -1.54 -8.42 4.01
N PHE A 13 -1.92 -7.37 3.27
CA PHE A 13 -2.87 -6.35 3.67
C PHE A 13 -4.08 -6.36 2.73
N PRO A 14 -5.16 -7.09 3.06
CA PRO A 14 -6.31 -7.25 2.16
C PRO A 14 -6.93 -5.90 1.74
N GLU A 15 -6.99 -4.92 2.64
CA GLU A 15 -7.48 -3.57 2.30
C GLU A 15 -6.62 -2.81 1.28
N VAL A 16 -5.31 -3.11 1.24
CA VAL A 16 -4.35 -2.53 0.28
C VAL A 16 -4.48 -3.29 -1.02
N SER A 17 -4.48 -4.62 -0.99
CA SER A 17 -4.69 -5.50 -2.14
C SER A 17 -6.00 -5.16 -2.87
N GLU A 18 -7.13 -5.04 -2.16
CA GLU A 18 -8.43 -4.68 -2.76
C GLU A 18 -8.44 -3.30 -3.43
N ARG A 19 -7.58 -2.37 -2.99
CA ARG A 19 -7.47 -1.01 -3.57
C ARG A 19 -6.30 -0.86 -4.52
N SER A 20 -5.41 -1.85 -4.59
CA SER A 20 -4.27 -1.87 -5.50
C SER A 20 -4.72 -1.86 -6.95
N ASP A 21 -5.82 -2.55 -7.29
CA ASP A 21 -6.46 -2.54 -8.61
C ASP A 21 -6.93 -1.15 -9.07
N THR A 22 -7.23 -0.27 -8.11
CA THR A 22 -7.66 1.11 -8.40
C THR A 22 -6.49 2.09 -8.54
N CYS A 23 -5.25 1.60 -8.39
CA CYS A 23 -4.07 2.42 -8.61
C CYS A 23 -3.87 2.72 -10.10
N LYS A 24 -3.47 3.96 -10.39
CA LYS A 24 -3.17 4.39 -11.75
C LYS A 24 -1.98 3.65 -12.37
N PHE A 25 -1.03 3.21 -11.54
CA PHE A 25 0.18 2.51 -11.95
C PHE A 25 0.15 1.06 -11.46
N ARG A 26 0.68 0.15 -12.28
CA ARG A 26 0.78 -1.29 -11.94
C ARG A 26 1.91 -1.59 -10.96
N ASN A 27 2.95 -0.77 -10.93
CA ASN A 27 4.10 -0.88 -10.03
C ASN A 27 3.98 0.09 -8.85
N CYS A 28 2.75 0.33 -8.38
CA CYS A 28 2.48 1.27 -7.32
C CYS A 28 3.02 0.73 -5.99
N THR A 29 3.93 1.45 -5.36
CA THR A 29 4.42 1.21 -4.00
C THR A 29 3.47 1.77 -2.94
N HIS A 30 2.42 2.47 -3.38
CA HIS A 30 1.39 3.10 -2.55
C HIS A 30 1.89 4.20 -1.61
N ASP A 31 3.15 4.64 -1.76
CA ASP A 31 3.82 5.54 -0.83
C ASP A 31 3.74 7.02 -1.25
N HIS A 32 4.16 7.34 -2.49
CA HIS A 32 4.24 8.73 -2.97
C HIS A 32 3.60 8.96 -4.34
N GLU A 33 2.91 7.95 -4.89
CA GLU A 33 2.49 7.99 -6.30
C GLU A 33 1.17 8.74 -6.52
N PRO A 34 1.12 9.64 -7.53
CA PRO A 34 -0.09 10.38 -7.82
C PRO A 34 -1.16 9.48 -8.43
N GLY A 35 -2.32 9.40 -7.79
CA GLY A 35 -3.42 8.53 -8.22
C GLY A 35 -3.34 7.11 -7.67
N CYS A 36 -2.69 6.93 -6.51
CA CYS A 36 -2.77 5.71 -5.73
C CYS A 36 -4.19 5.54 -5.15
N GLY A 37 -4.85 4.44 -5.48
CA GLY A 37 -6.18 4.09 -4.98
C GLY A 37 -6.20 3.84 -3.48
N VAL A 38 -5.10 3.29 -2.93
CA VAL A 38 -4.91 3.06 -1.50
C VAL A 38 -4.88 4.40 -0.75
N GLN A 39 -4.10 5.38 -1.20
CA GLN A 39 -4.06 6.70 -0.57
C GLN A 39 -5.41 7.42 -0.64
N ALA A 40 -6.13 7.27 -1.76
CA ALA A 40 -7.49 7.79 -1.89
C ALA A 40 -8.45 7.15 -0.88
N ALA A 41 -8.37 5.82 -0.70
CA ALA A 41 -9.15 5.08 0.27
C ALA A 41 -8.80 5.46 1.73
N VAL A 42 -7.52 5.71 2.03
CA VAL A 42 -7.09 6.25 3.32
C VAL A 42 -7.68 7.64 3.56
N ALA A 43 -7.61 8.52 2.56
CA ALA A 43 -8.18 9.87 2.65
C ALA A 43 -9.72 9.86 2.79
N ALA A 44 -10.39 8.87 2.20
CA ALA A 44 -11.83 8.65 2.33
C ALA A 44 -12.22 7.98 3.66
N GLY A 45 -11.26 7.50 4.45
CA GLY A 45 -11.49 6.76 5.69
C GLY A 45 -11.91 5.30 5.49
N GLU A 46 -11.77 4.76 4.28
CA GLU A 46 -12.04 3.35 3.96
C GLU A 46 -10.91 2.44 4.44
N ILE A 47 -9.67 2.94 4.42
CA ILE A 47 -8.51 2.28 5.03
C ILE A 47 -8.13 3.04 6.29
N ALA A 48 -7.96 2.32 7.40
CA ALA A 48 -7.51 2.93 8.63
C ALA A 48 -6.09 3.49 8.45
N GLN A 49 -5.90 4.77 8.78
CA GLN A 49 -4.61 5.44 8.64
C GLN A 49 -3.46 4.66 9.31
N ILE A 50 -3.69 4.09 10.49
CA ILE A 50 -2.71 3.26 11.21
C ILE A 50 -2.26 2.02 10.43
N ARG A 51 -3.16 1.42 9.64
CA ARG A 51 -2.85 0.24 8.80
C ARG A 51 -1.99 0.65 7.62
N TYR A 52 -2.32 1.75 6.96
CA TYR A 52 -1.51 2.35 5.91
C TYR A 52 -0.11 2.74 6.42
N GLU A 53 -0.03 3.42 7.57
CA GLU A 53 1.25 3.81 8.18
C GLU A 53 2.11 2.58 8.51
N THR A 54 1.49 1.50 9.00
CA THR A 54 2.19 0.23 9.24
C THR A 54 2.70 -0.39 7.94
N TYR A 55 1.89 -0.38 6.88
CA TYR A 55 2.29 -0.86 5.56
C TYR A 55 3.50 -0.10 5.02
N ILE A 56 3.45 1.24 5.00
CA ILE A 56 4.56 2.09 4.53
C ILE A 56 5.82 1.87 5.37
N ARG A 57 5.66 1.73 6.70
CA ARG A 57 6.78 1.42 7.57
C ARG A 57 7.42 0.09 7.21
N LEU A 58 6.66 -0.99 7.05
CA LEU A 58 7.19 -2.29 6.65
C LEU A 58 7.87 -2.23 5.29
N LEU A 59 7.28 -1.50 4.34
CA LEU A 59 7.82 -1.27 3.02
C LEU A 59 9.18 -0.55 3.07
N HIS A 60 9.36 0.43 3.97
CA HIS A 60 10.60 1.20 4.13
C HIS A 60 11.62 0.52 5.05
N GLU A 61 11.18 -0.28 6.01
CA GLU A 61 12.05 -0.99 6.96
C GLU A 61 12.70 -2.23 6.31
N GLU A 62 12.09 -2.84 5.29
CA GLU A 62 12.61 -4.02 4.57
C GLU A 62 12.98 -3.79 3.09
N GLY A 63 12.94 -2.53 2.63
CA GLY A 63 13.30 -2.09 1.27
C GLY A 63 14.79 -1.87 1.01
#